data_AF-A0A482V0X5-F1
#
_entry.id   AF-A0A482V0X5-F1
#
_cell.length_a   1.000
_cell.length_b   1.000
_cell.length_c   1.000
_cell.angle_alpha   90.00
_cell.angle_beta   90.00
_cell.angle_gamma   90.00
#
_symmetry.space_group_name_H-M   'P 1'
#
loop_
_entity.id
_entity.type
_entity.pdbx_description
1 polymer ?
#
loop_
_entity_poly.entity_id
_entity_poly.type
_entity_poly.pdbx_seq_one_letter_code
_entity_poly.pdbx_strand_id
1 'polypeptide(L)'
;MHSVHPPIICRDPDVGGTAQNMERKFLIFGTDDSGGAGLGNMLIFFPAAFYFAALTGRDILIADGSVLGEMCKIIHCGFPHLRYIAPAFPRILTEDAIESAEMLKFQDFQRYMEGSRKVESKVVRATGFMPKSDWWIWFNFTVPCVSRITGCDPGDVMCAERHAYQRLIRGPFKSSFTAKEEERIVGVPTYLKHSLLTLPHAYSPRLDIAVHLRAQFHHFEQHTDVNDPAYRQEVSAWLNSSECEQVFGQLKEQLTQSITVLREAKDKSKEENKLKDRDPVYIYLASDNEDVKDAFVYMLGNTTNILTHALVMRVDSQSIYHIKNMLHNSNVQSKAEGLLDLVFDWYALSLANTVYAWRKGGTNMISSFVQSAQKLSGRLACIIYGTEFRVHKEHTHVHMHAHVHTLMHTHIHPRHN
;
A
#
# COMPACT_ATOMS: atom_id res chain seq x y z
N MET A 1 -41.62 8.18 -6.40
CA MET A 1 -40.71 7.92 -7.53
C MET A 1 -39.82 6.75 -7.15
N HIS A 2 -39.91 5.62 -7.85
CA HIS A 2 -38.96 4.53 -7.64
C HIS A 2 -37.59 5.00 -8.15
N SER A 3 -36.60 5.09 -7.25
CA SER A 3 -35.22 5.33 -7.66
C SER A 3 -34.80 4.17 -8.55
N VAL A 4 -34.58 4.43 -9.84
CA VAL A 4 -34.02 3.44 -10.75
C VAL A 4 -32.53 3.42 -10.48
N HIS A 5 -32.10 2.49 -9.64
CA HIS A 5 -30.67 2.26 -9.40
C HIS A 5 -29.97 1.95 -10.72
N PRO A 6 -28.73 2.45 -10.92
CA PRO A 6 -27.96 2.09 -12.10
C PRO A 6 -27.74 0.56 -12.14
N PRO A 7 -27.72 -0.04 -13.34
CA PRO A 7 -27.45 -1.47 -13.46
C PRO A 7 -26.03 -1.78 -12.96
N ILE A 8 -25.92 -2.69 -11.99
CA ILE A 8 -24.62 -3.22 -11.55
C ILE A 8 -24.25 -4.44 -12.39
N ILE A 9 -23.02 -4.47 -12.92
CA ILE A 9 -22.51 -5.59 -13.72
C ILE A 9 -21.87 -6.67 -12.85
N CYS A 10 -21.19 -6.29 -11.78
CA CYS A 10 -20.52 -7.20 -10.84
C CYS A 10 -19.51 -8.15 -11.50
N ARG A 11 -18.42 -7.59 -11.98
CA ARG A 11 -17.34 -8.35 -12.61
C ARG A 11 -16.00 -7.95 -12.00
N ASP A 12 -15.11 -8.91 -11.77
CA ASP A 12 -13.72 -8.59 -11.43
C ASP A 12 -13.08 -7.82 -12.61
N PRO A 13 -12.50 -6.63 -12.39
CA PRO A 13 -11.82 -5.87 -13.43
C PRO A 13 -10.66 -6.69 -14.01
N ASP A 14 -10.86 -7.27 -15.19
CA ASP A 14 -9.83 -8.00 -15.92
C ASP A 14 -9.98 -7.73 -17.43
N VAL A 15 -8.85 -7.40 -18.04
CA VAL A 15 -8.68 -7.15 -19.47
C VAL A 15 -8.91 -8.39 -20.34
N GLY A 16 -8.99 -9.60 -19.75
CA GLY A 16 -9.09 -10.92 -20.41
C GLY A 16 -10.34 -11.23 -21.27
N GLY A 17 -10.94 -10.25 -21.95
CA GLY A 17 -12.03 -10.45 -22.92
C GLY A 17 -11.56 -10.38 -24.38
N THR A 18 -12.35 -10.95 -25.30
CA THR A 18 -12.08 -10.90 -26.74
C THR A 18 -12.05 -9.46 -27.26
N ALA A 19 -11.06 -9.09 -28.07
CA ALA A 19 -10.82 -7.73 -28.60
C ALA A 19 -11.98 -7.14 -29.42
N GLN A 20 -13.02 -7.92 -29.74
CA GLN A 20 -14.11 -7.53 -30.64
C GLN A 20 -15.33 -6.93 -29.92
N ASN A 21 -15.36 -6.87 -28.58
CA ASN A 21 -16.53 -6.31 -27.89
C ASN A 21 -16.49 -4.77 -27.88
N MET A 22 -17.28 -4.13 -28.74
CA MET A 22 -17.39 -2.66 -28.83
C MET A 22 -18.08 -2.02 -27.61
N GLU A 23 -18.69 -2.82 -26.73
CA GLU A 23 -19.35 -2.36 -25.51
C GLU A 23 -18.42 -2.31 -24.29
N ARG A 24 -17.11 -2.56 -24.47
CA ARG A 24 -16.16 -2.44 -23.38
C ARG A 24 -16.08 -1.01 -22.86
N LYS A 25 -15.86 -0.91 -21.55
CA LYS A 25 -15.67 0.33 -20.83
C LYS A 25 -14.35 0.25 -20.08
N PHE A 26 -13.63 1.35 -20.02
CA PHE A 26 -12.32 1.45 -19.40
C PHE A 26 -12.33 2.50 -18.29
N LEU A 27 -11.55 2.22 -17.26
CA LEU A 27 -11.14 3.16 -16.23
C LEU A 27 -9.61 3.27 -16.32
N ILE A 28 -9.12 4.46 -16.63
CA ILE A 28 -7.69 4.78 -16.61
C ILE A 28 -7.34 5.24 -15.20
N PHE A 29 -6.44 4.52 -14.54
CA PHE A 29 -5.99 4.82 -13.19
C PHE A 29 -4.60 5.45 -13.20
N GLY A 30 -4.46 6.56 -12.48
CA GLY A 30 -3.26 7.38 -12.45
C GLY A 30 -3.43 8.70 -13.21
N THR A 31 -2.60 9.68 -12.89
CA THR A 31 -2.54 10.97 -13.59
C THR A 31 -1.13 11.26 -14.05
N ASP A 32 -1.03 11.85 -15.24
CA ASP A 32 0.24 12.31 -15.80
C ASP A 32 0.72 13.59 -15.09
N ASP A 33 -0.23 14.41 -14.61
CA ASP A 33 0.02 15.49 -13.67
C ASP A 33 -0.52 15.09 -12.30
N SER A 34 0.37 14.63 -11.42
CA SER A 34 -0.01 14.21 -10.07
C SER A 34 -0.47 15.38 -9.19
N GLY A 35 -0.31 16.65 -9.61
CA GLY A 35 -0.58 17.81 -8.76
C GLY A 35 0.18 17.73 -7.42
N GLY A 36 1.29 17.00 -7.42
CA GLY A 36 2.09 16.67 -6.26
C GLY A 36 1.57 15.54 -5.35
N ALA A 37 0.66 14.70 -5.82
CA ALA A 37 0.23 13.50 -5.12
C ALA A 37 1.35 12.44 -5.06
N GLY A 38 1.72 12.03 -3.84
CA GLY A 38 2.71 10.98 -3.58
C GLY A 38 2.26 9.58 -4.04
N LEU A 39 3.20 8.64 -4.18
CA LEU A 39 2.89 7.23 -4.46
C LEU A 39 1.85 6.66 -3.48
N GLY A 40 2.02 6.95 -2.19
CA GLY A 40 1.06 6.54 -1.15
C GLY A 40 -0.36 7.05 -1.39
N ASN A 41 -0.55 8.24 -1.96
CA ASN A 41 -1.87 8.80 -2.25
C ASN A 41 -2.58 8.05 -3.39
N MET A 42 -1.83 7.68 -4.43
CA MET A 42 -2.39 6.88 -5.52
C MET A 42 -2.75 5.48 -5.01
N LEU A 43 -1.83 4.85 -4.25
CA LEU A 43 -2.06 3.51 -3.73
C LEU A 43 -3.22 3.48 -2.74
N ILE A 44 -3.36 4.44 -1.83
CA ILE A 44 -4.46 4.45 -0.85
C ILE A 44 -5.84 4.63 -1.50
N PHE A 45 -5.89 5.28 -2.67
CA PHE A 45 -7.13 5.49 -3.42
C PHE A 45 -7.49 4.31 -4.34
N PHE A 46 -6.54 3.44 -4.69
CA PHE A 46 -6.74 2.36 -5.64
C PHE A 46 -7.94 1.45 -5.34
N PRO A 47 -8.18 0.97 -4.10
CA PRO A 47 -9.33 0.11 -3.82
C PRO A 47 -10.67 0.78 -4.14
N ALA A 48 -10.80 2.10 -3.96
CA ALA A 48 -12.01 2.82 -4.32
C ALA A 48 -12.26 2.77 -5.83
N ALA A 49 -11.22 3.00 -6.64
CA ALA A 49 -11.29 2.92 -8.09
C ALA A 49 -11.53 1.49 -8.58
N PHE A 50 -10.91 0.49 -7.94
CA PHE A 50 -11.10 -0.92 -8.25
C PHE A 50 -12.56 -1.34 -8.13
N TYR A 51 -13.21 -1.02 -7.00
CA TYR A 51 -14.61 -1.38 -6.79
C TYR A 51 -15.57 -0.59 -7.67
N PHE A 52 -15.24 0.65 -8.03
CA PHE A 52 -16.04 1.39 -9.01
C PHE A 52 -15.97 0.72 -10.38
N ALA A 53 -14.78 0.30 -10.82
CA ALA A 53 -14.62 -0.44 -12.06
C ALA A 53 -15.39 -1.77 -12.03
N ALA A 54 -15.31 -2.51 -10.92
CA ALA A 54 -15.98 -3.79 -10.76
C ALA A 54 -17.51 -3.70 -10.85
N LEU A 55 -18.08 -2.69 -10.20
CA LEU A 55 -19.52 -2.45 -10.14
C LEU A 55 -20.07 -1.91 -11.48
N THR A 56 -19.26 -1.14 -12.20
CA THR A 56 -19.64 -0.54 -13.50
C THR A 56 -19.19 -1.34 -14.72
N GLY A 57 -18.58 -2.51 -14.52
CA GLY A 57 -18.11 -3.41 -15.58
C GLY A 57 -16.97 -2.82 -16.42
N ARG A 58 -16.12 -1.98 -15.82
CA ARG A 58 -14.96 -1.39 -16.48
C ARG A 58 -13.72 -2.23 -16.31
N ASP A 59 -12.88 -2.25 -17.34
CA ASP A 59 -11.50 -2.72 -17.28
C ASP A 59 -10.60 -1.61 -16.74
N ILE A 60 -9.59 -1.95 -15.94
CA ILE A 60 -8.63 -0.98 -15.41
C ILE A 60 -7.38 -0.95 -16.29
N LEU A 61 -6.96 0.24 -16.68
CA LEU A 61 -5.70 0.52 -17.38
C LEU A 61 -4.82 1.42 -16.50
N ILE A 62 -3.52 1.21 -16.52
CA ILE A 62 -2.56 2.09 -15.83
C ILE A 62 -2.10 3.19 -16.78
N ALA A 63 -2.22 4.45 -16.36
CA ALA A 63 -1.70 5.59 -17.10
C ALA A 63 -0.16 5.52 -17.16
N ASP A 64 0.40 5.55 -18.37
CA ASP A 64 1.82 5.29 -18.61
C ASP A 64 2.79 6.26 -17.94
N GLY A 65 2.49 7.56 -18.00
CA GLY A 65 3.32 8.62 -17.43
C GLY A 65 3.04 8.89 -15.95
N SER A 66 2.12 8.15 -15.34
CA SER A 66 1.80 8.31 -13.94
C SER A 66 2.86 7.70 -13.04
N VAL A 67 2.94 8.20 -11.81
CA VAL A 67 3.73 7.62 -10.71
C VAL A 67 3.51 6.12 -10.55
N LEU A 68 2.25 5.68 -10.63
CA LEU A 68 1.92 4.26 -10.56
C LEU A 68 2.39 3.52 -11.82
N GLY A 69 2.31 4.14 -12.99
CA GLY A 69 2.88 3.60 -14.23
C GLY A 69 4.38 3.35 -14.10
N GLU A 70 5.13 4.30 -13.55
CA GLU A 70 6.57 4.13 -13.32
C GLU A 70 6.87 3.06 -12.25
N MET A 71 6.08 3.00 -11.18
CA MET A 71 6.13 1.88 -10.22
C MET A 71 5.89 0.54 -10.93
N CYS A 72 4.89 0.45 -11.81
CA CYS A 72 4.55 -0.79 -12.53
C CYS A 72 5.59 -1.22 -13.58
N LYS A 73 6.58 -0.37 -13.90
CA LYS A 73 7.77 -0.75 -14.66
C LYS A 73 8.84 -1.41 -13.78
N ILE A 74 8.84 -1.11 -12.47
CA ILE A 74 9.79 -1.64 -11.48
C ILE A 74 9.25 -2.92 -10.85
N ILE A 75 7.97 -2.95 -10.51
CA ILE A 75 7.26 -4.11 -9.98
C ILE A 75 6.13 -4.51 -10.90
N HIS A 76 6.00 -5.80 -11.16
CA HIS A 76 4.95 -6.31 -12.02
C HIS A 76 3.57 -6.07 -11.39
N CYS A 77 2.78 -5.23 -12.06
CA CYS A 77 1.40 -4.95 -11.71
C CYS A 77 0.43 -5.84 -12.51
N GLY A 78 -0.73 -6.14 -11.93
CA GLY A 78 -1.73 -7.01 -12.57
C GLY A 78 -2.63 -6.33 -13.61
N PHE A 79 -2.43 -5.04 -13.88
CA PHE A 79 -3.18 -4.28 -14.88
C PHE A 79 -2.25 -3.76 -15.97
N PRO A 80 -2.69 -3.78 -17.23
CA PRO A 80 -1.86 -3.35 -18.35
C PRO A 80 -1.75 -1.84 -18.42
N HIS A 81 -0.67 -1.39 -19.04
CA HIS A 81 -0.50 0.00 -19.41
C HIS A 81 -1.42 0.40 -20.57
N LEU A 82 -1.88 1.65 -20.54
CA LEU A 82 -2.74 2.24 -21.57
C LEU A 82 -2.15 2.10 -22.97
N ARG A 83 -0.85 2.38 -23.16
CA ARG A 83 -0.15 2.28 -24.46
C ARG A 83 -0.20 0.89 -25.11
N TYR A 84 -0.34 -0.17 -24.32
CA TYR A 84 -0.42 -1.53 -24.85
C TYR A 84 -1.84 -1.94 -25.25
N ILE A 85 -2.86 -1.34 -24.61
CA ILE A 85 -4.26 -1.68 -24.84
C ILE A 85 -4.93 -0.75 -25.85
N ALA A 86 -4.54 0.53 -25.91
CA ALA A 86 -5.14 1.50 -26.84
C ALA A 86 -5.12 1.03 -28.31
N PRO A 87 -4.01 0.47 -28.85
CA PRO A 87 -3.97 -0.03 -30.23
C PRO A 87 -4.93 -1.21 -30.49
N ALA A 88 -5.29 -1.99 -29.47
CA ALA A 88 -6.22 -3.11 -29.59
C ALA A 88 -7.69 -2.67 -29.59
N PHE A 89 -7.99 -1.46 -29.09
CA PHE A 89 -9.35 -0.90 -29.03
C PHE A 89 -9.43 0.52 -29.62
N PRO A 90 -9.01 0.73 -30.88
CA PRO A 90 -8.85 2.07 -31.46
C PRO A 90 -10.17 2.83 -31.65
N ARG A 91 -11.31 2.13 -31.57
CA ARG A 91 -12.65 2.76 -31.64
C ARG A 91 -13.16 3.27 -30.29
N ILE A 92 -12.55 2.85 -29.18
CA ILE A 92 -12.96 3.22 -27.81
C ILE A 92 -11.89 4.09 -27.15
N LEU A 93 -10.63 3.70 -27.29
CA LEU A 93 -9.46 4.37 -26.73
C LEU A 93 -8.82 5.28 -27.79
N THR A 94 -9.59 6.21 -28.35
CA THR A 94 -9.05 7.28 -29.20
C THR A 94 -8.29 8.29 -28.34
N GLU A 95 -7.38 9.04 -28.96
CA GLU A 95 -6.66 10.14 -28.29
C GLU A 95 -7.63 11.13 -27.64
N ASP A 96 -8.63 11.60 -28.40
CA ASP A 96 -9.71 12.46 -27.91
C ASP A 96 -10.44 11.85 -26.70
N ALA A 97 -10.83 10.57 -26.75
CA ALA A 97 -11.53 9.92 -25.63
C ALA A 97 -10.65 9.74 -24.39
N ILE A 98 -9.33 9.62 -24.55
CA ILE A 98 -8.36 9.50 -23.45
C ILE A 98 -8.10 10.86 -22.80
N GLU A 99 -7.97 11.91 -23.60
CA GLU A 99 -7.71 13.29 -23.17
C GLU A 99 -8.95 13.92 -22.55
N SER A 100 -10.12 13.72 -23.16
CA SER A 100 -11.41 14.23 -22.69
C SER A 100 -12.04 13.34 -21.60
N ALA A 101 -11.36 12.26 -21.19
CA ALA A 101 -11.88 11.32 -20.20
C ALA A 101 -12.20 12.03 -18.88
N GLU A 102 -13.46 11.94 -18.47
CA GLU A 102 -13.95 12.52 -17.22
C GLU A 102 -13.15 12.00 -16.03
N MET A 103 -12.65 12.92 -15.19
CA MET A 103 -11.90 12.59 -13.98
C MET A 103 -12.85 12.38 -12.79
N LEU A 104 -12.94 11.14 -12.33
CA LEU A 104 -13.81 10.74 -11.24
C LEU A 104 -13.05 10.62 -9.91
N LYS A 105 -13.69 11.11 -8.84
CA LYS A 105 -13.24 11.03 -7.44
C LYS A 105 -14.20 10.15 -6.63
N PHE A 106 -13.87 9.86 -5.37
CA PHE A 106 -14.71 8.99 -4.51
C PHE A 106 -16.15 9.50 -4.39
N GLN A 107 -16.38 10.83 -4.30
CA GLN A 107 -17.74 11.37 -4.23
C GLN A 107 -18.55 11.09 -5.50
N ASP A 108 -17.88 11.00 -6.65
CA ASP A 108 -18.54 10.75 -7.92
C ASP A 108 -18.96 9.27 -8.02
N PHE A 109 -18.20 8.37 -7.42
CA PHE A 109 -18.57 6.95 -7.29
C PHE A 109 -19.84 6.78 -6.44
N GLN A 110 -19.92 7.53 -5.32
CA GLN A 110 -21.10 7.54 -4.45
C GLN A 110 -22.32 8.09 -5.18
N ARG A 111 -22.20 9.27 -5.77
CA ARG A 111 -23.28 9.90 -6.55
C ARG A 111 -23.75 9.03 -7.71
N TYR A 112 -22.83 8.28 -8.33
CA TYR A 112 -23.21 7.30 -9.35
C TYR A 112 -24.11 6.21 -8.76
N MET A 113 -23.73 5.58 -7.64
CA MET A 113 -24.56 4.54 -7.01
C MET A 113 -25.89 5.05 -6.46
N GLU A 114 -25.93 6.30 -5.99
CA GLU A 114 -27.17 6.98 -5.59
C GLU A 114 -28.11 7.24 -6.78
N GLY A 115 -27.59 7.20 -8.02
CA GLY A 115 -28.31 7.61 -9.23
C GLY A 115 -28.36 9.13 -9.44
N SER A 116 -27.68 9.91 -8.59
CA SER A 116 -27.61 11.38 -8.68
C SER A 116 -26.60 11.86 -9.72
N ARG A 117 -25.70 10.98 -10.20
CA ARG A 117 -24.79 11.22 -11.33
C ARG A 117 -24.85 10.06 -12.32
N LYS A 118 -24.89 10.38 -13.61
CA LYS A 118 -24.70 9.39 -14.69
C LYS A 118 -23.25 9.41 -15.15
N VAL A 119 -22.72 8.24 -15.50
CA VAL A 119 -21.39 8.07 -16.09
C VAL A 119 -21.54 7.23 -17.36
N GLU A 120 -21.85 7.90 -18.46
CA GLU A 120 -22.14 7.27 -19.76
C GLU A 120 -20.89 7.01 -20.59
N SER A 121 -19.81 7.77 -20.34
CA SER A 121 -18.54 7.67 -21.07
C SER A 121 -17.94 6.26 -21.02
N LYS A 122 -17.52 5.74 -22.17
CA LYS A 122 -16.83 4.44 -22.26
C LYS A 122 -15.45 4.49 -21.62
N VAL A 123 -14.80 5.66 -21.61
CA VAL A 123 -13.51 5.89 -20.97
C VAL A 123 -13.70 6.91 -19.86
N VAL A 124 -13.17 6.61 -18.67
CA VAL A 124 -13.11 7.54 -17.53
C VAL A 124 -11.72 7.47 -16.92
N ARG A 125 -11.32 8.51 -16.20
CA ARG A 125 -10.12 8.53 -15.36
C ARG A 125 -10.52 8.45 -13.89
N ALA A 126 -9.73 7.80 -13.06
CA ALA A 126 -9.92 7.82 -11.62
C ALA A 126 -8.67 8.35 -10.91
N THR A 127 -8.88 9.37 -10.08
CA THR A 127 -7.81 10.08 -9.40
C THR A 127 -8.27 10.45 -8.00
N GLY A 128 -7.35 10.38 -7.03
CA GLY A 128 -7.71 10.62 -5.65
C GLY A 128 -6.54 10.39 -4.71
N PHE A 129 -6.71 10.88 -3.49
CA PHE A 129 -5.71 10.85 -2.43
C PHE A 129 -6.33 10.50 -1.07
N MET A 130 -7.63 10.14 -1.04
CA MET A 130 -8.37 9.91 0.20
C MET A 130 -8.48 8.41 0.49
N PRO A 131 -8.32 7.99 1.76
CA PRO A 131 -8.44 6.60 2.19
C PRO A 131 -9.90 6.10 2.30
N LYS A 132 -10.81 6.62 1.47
CA LYS A 132 -12.26 6.35 1.53
C LYS A 132 -12.67 5.28 0.52
N SER A 133 -12.14 4.08 0.67
CA SER A 133 -12.41 2.91 -0.16
C SER A 133 -13.70 2.17 0.22
N ASP A 134 -14.24 2.45 1.40
CA ASP A 134 -15.42 1.84 2.00
C ASP A 134 -16.74 2.41 1.44
N TRP A 135 -16.70 3.34 0.49
CA TRP A 135 -17.90 3.99 -0.04
C TRP A 135 -18.98 3.01 -0.55
N TRP A 136 -18.59 1.82 -1.01
CA TRP A 136 -19.51 0.81 -1.54
C TRP A 136 -20.35 0.16 -0.43
N ILE A 137 -19.84 -0.01 0.79
CA ILE A 137 -20.60 -0.64 1.88
C ILE A 137 -21.86 0.15 2.27
N TRP A 138 -21.93 1.43 1.92
CA TRP A 138 -23.11 2.29 2.19
C TRP A 138 -24.30 1.98 1.27
N PHE A 139 -24.08 1.14 0.25
CA PHE A 139 -25.09 0.73 -0.71
C PHE A 139 -25.32 -0.78 -0.61
N ASN A 140 -26.38 -1.18 0.11
CA ASN A 140 -26.71 -2.59 0.38
C ASN A 140 -26.69 -3.49 -0.87
N PHE A 141 -27.08 -2.96 -2.03
CA PHE A 141 -27.13 -3.70 -3.29
C PHE A 141 -25.74 -3.95 -3.92
N THR A 142 -24.69 -3.24 -3.47
CA THR A 142 -23.30 -3.48 -3.92
C THR A 142 -22.57 -4.50 -3.04
N VAL A 143 -22.99 -4.72 -1.79
CA VAL A 143 -22.30 -5.62 -0.85
C VAL A 143 -22.25 -7.08 -1.37
N PRO A 144 -23.36 -7.69 -1.84
CA PRO A 144 -23.31 -9.04 -2.41
C PRO A 144 -22.37 -9.16 -3.61
N CYS A 145 -22.25 -8.08 -4.38
CA CYS A 145 -21.38 -7.98 -5.52
C CYS A 145 -19.90 -8.09 -5.12
N VAL A 146 -19.49 -7.28 -4.15
CA VAL A 146 -18.12 -7.24 -3.66
C VAL A 146 -17.78 -8.57 -3.01
N SER A 147 -18.62 -9.11 -2.12
CA SER A 147 -18.42 -10.44 -1.53
C SER A 147 -18.28 -11.55 -2.57
N ARG A 148 -19.05 -11.50 -3.67
CA ARG A 148 -18.93 -12.48 -4.75
C ARG A 148 -17.59 -12.39 -5.48
N ILE A 149 -17.10 -11.18 -5.72
CA ILE A 149 -15.83 -10.98 -6.45
C ILE A 149 -14.64 -11.35 -5.57
N THR A 150 -14.68 -11.00 -4.29
CA THR A 150 -13.53 -11.12 -3.38
C THR A 150 -13.51 -12.43 -2.60
N GLY A 151 -14.66 -13.08 -2.41
CA GLY A 151 -14.83 -14.18 -1.46
C GLY A 151 -14.83 -13.74 0.01
N CYS A 152 -14.82 -12.44 0.30
CA CYS A 152 -14.83 -11.90 1.66
C CYS A 152 -16.23 -11.89 2.27
N ASP A 153 -16.29 -11.93 3.60
CA ASP A 153 -17.53 -11.76 4.35
C ASP A 153 -18.22 -10.42 3.99
N PRO A 154 -19.57 -10.38 3.95
CA PRO A 154 -20.31 -9.16 3.66
C PRO A 154 -19.91 -7.99 4.56
N GLY A 155 -19.40 -6.92 3.94
CA GLY A 155 -18.97 -5.70 4.65
C GLY A 155 -17.56 -5.76 5.23
N ASP A 156 -16.80 -6.83 5.02
CA ASP A 156 -15.37 -6.86 5.38
C ASP A 156 -14.55 -6.01 4.42
N VAL A 157 -14.43 -4.73 4.75
CA VAL A 157 -13.67 -3.73 3.98
C VAL A 157 -12.20 -4.10 3.90
N MET A 158 -11.59 -4.60 4.97
CA MET A 158 -10.15 -4.90 5.01
C MET A 158 -9.80 -6.06 4.07
N CYS A 159 -10.59 -7.13 4.10
CA CYS A 159 -10.44 -8.25 3.17
C CYS A 159 -10.64 -7.78 1.72
N ALA A 160 -11.66 -6.96 1.47
CA ALA A 160 -11.93 -6.42 0.14
C ALA A 160 -10.80 -5.50 -0.37
N GLU A 161 -10.30 -4.57 0.44
CA GLU A 161 -9.17 -3.72 0.06
C GLU A 161 -7.92 -4.54 -0.26
N ARG A 162 -7.62 -5.55 0.57
CA ARG A 162 -6.51 -6.47 0.34
C ARG A 162 -6.66 -7.19 -1.01
N HIS A 163 -7.85 -7.68 -1.34
CA HIS A 163 -8.11 -8.29 -2.65
C HIS A 163 -7.78 -7.32 -3.79
N ALA A 164 -8.25 -6.07 -3.72
CA ALA A 164 -7.93 -5.06 -4.72
C ALA A 164 -6.41 -4.86 -4.85
N TYR A 165 -5.69 -4.66 -3.74
CA TYR A 165 -4.24 -4.51 -3.77
C TYR A 165 -3.53 -5.74 -4.34
N GLN A 166 -3.98 -6.95 -4.05
CA GLN A 166 -3.42 -8.18 -4.62
C GLN A 166 -3.69 -8.33 -6.12
N ARG A 167 -4.75 -7.69 -6.64
CA ARG A 167 -4.94 -7.57 -8.10
C ARG A 167 -3.98 -6.56 -8.71
N LEU A 168 -3.68 -5.45 -8.01
CA LEU A 168 -2.74 -4.43 -8.48
C LEU A 168 -1.29 -4.89 -8.40
N ILE A 169 -0.83 -5.34 -7.24
CA ILE A 169 0.57 -5.68 -6.96
C ILE A 169 0.72 -7.19 -7.01
N ARG A 170 1.23 -7.69 -8.14
CA ARG A 170 1.49 -9.12 -8.31
C ARG A 170 2.91 -9.47 -7.90
N GLY A 171 3.86 -8.60 -8.20
CA GLY A 171 5.25 -9.00 -8.27
C GLY A 171 5.49 -10.01 -9.40
N PRO A 172 6.73 -10.48 -9.60
CA PRO A 172 7.94 -10.00 -8.93
C PRO A 172 8.34 -8.59 -9.37
N PHE A 173 9.50 -8.12 -8.94
CA PHE A 173 10.10 -6.94 -9.56
C PHE A 173 10.54 -7.22 -11.01
N LYS A 174 11.09 -6.21 -11.67
CA LYS A 174 11.72 -6.32 -13.00
C LYS A 174 12.64 -7.54 -13.08
N SER A 175 12.70 -8.15 -14.27
CA SER A 175 13.38 -9.43 -14.50
C SER A 175 14.90 -9.40 -14.31
N SER A 176 15.51 -8.21 -14.26
CA SER A 176 16.94 -8.03 -14.11
C SER A 176 17.28 -6.78 -13.32
N PHE A 177 18.22 -6.92 -12.39
CA PHE A 177 18.80 -5.84 -11.62
C PHE A 177 20.27 -5.67 -11.97
N THR A 178 20.75 -4.43 -11.86
CA THR A 178 22.19 -4.19 -11.85
C THR A 178 22.77 -4.57 -10.49
N ALA A 179 24.05 -4.94 -10.44
CA ALA A 179 24.72 -5.25 -9.17
C ALA A 179 24.57 -4.10 -8.15
N LYS A 180 24.69 -2.84 -8.61
CA LYS A 180 24.50 -1.65 -7.78
C LYS A 180 23.11 -1.57 -7.14
N GLU A 181 22.05 -1.93 -7.86
CA GLU A 181 20.68 -1.90 -7.31
C GLU A 181 20.50 -2.94 -6.21
N GLU A 182 21.05 -4.15 -6.37
CA GLU A 182 20.98 -5.19 -5.34
C GLU A 182 21.92 -4.94 -4.14
N GLU A 183 23.04 -4.25 -4.38
CA GLU A 183 24.00 -3.85 -3.35
C GLU A 183 23.41 -2.80 -2.39
N ARG A 184 22.51 -1.93 -2.87
CA ARG A 184 21.82 -0.95 -2.01
C ARG A 184 20.92 -1.60 -0.97
N ILE A 185 20.40 -2.80 -1.21
CA ILE A 185 19.65 -3.53 -0.18
C ILE A 185 20.68 -4.17 0.77
N VAL A 186 20.76 -3.67 1.99
CA VAL A 186 21.78 -4.05 2.98
C VAL A 186 21.15 -4.67 4.22
N GLY A 187 22.00 -5.32 5.04
CA GLY A 187 21.61 -5.84 6.36
C GLY A 187 20.97 -7.22 6.38
N VAL A 188 20.85 -7.88 5.21
CA VAL A 188 20.33 -9.25 5.08
C VAL A 188 21.13 -10.10 4.09
N PRO A 189 21.09 -11.44 4.20
CA PRO A 189 21.76 -12.34 3.28
C PRO A 189 21.25 -12.22 1.83
N THR A 190 22.12 -12.49 0.85
CA THR A 190 21.81 -12.39 -0.58
C THR A 190 20.59 -13.21 -1.00
N TYR A 191 20.39 -14.40 -0.44
CA TYR A 191 19.22 -15.23 -0.79
C TYR A 191 17.89 -14.56 -0.42
N LEU A 192 17.84 -13.82 0.68
CA LEU A 192 16.63 -13.12 1.12
C LEU A 192 16.37 -11.93 0.21
N LYS A 193 17.43 -11.15 -0.10
CA LYS A 193 17.35 -10.04 -1.08
C LYS A 193 16.81 -10.53 -2.42
N HIS A 194 17.40 -11.59 -2.94
CA HIS A 194 16.99 -12.19 -4.20
C HIS A 194 15.52 -12.63 -4.15
N SER A 195 15.11 -13.33 -3.09
CA SER A 195 13.73 -13.80 -2.94
C SER A 195 12.70 -12.66 -2.87
N LEU A 196 13.04 -11.54 -2.23
CA LEU A 196 12.18 -10.35 -2.17
C LEU A 196 11.99 -9.70 -3.55
N LEU A 197 13.04 -9.72 -4.38
CA LEU A 197 13.03 -9.11 -5.71
C LEU A 197 12.40 -10.03 -6.77
N THR A 198 12.61 -11.34 -6.70
CA THR A 198 12.28 -12.27 -7.79
C THR A 198 11.02 -13.10 -7.57
N LEU A 199 10.48 -13.15 -6.35
CA LEU A 199 9.21 -13.84 -6.09
C LEU A 199 8.01 -12.90 -6.23
N PRO A 200 6.85 -13.40 -6.70
CA PRO A 200 5.59 -12.67 -6.59
C PRO A 200 5.27 -12.34 -5.13
N HIS A 201 4.52 -11.26 -4.88
CA HIS A 201 4.21 -10.78 -3.52
C HIS A 201 3.61 -11.85 -2.61
N ALA A 202 2.74 -12.70 -3.18
CA ALA A 202 2.09 -13.79 -2.46
C ALA A 202 3.07 -14.89 -1.97
N TYR A 203 4.25 -14.99 -2.59
CA TYR A 203 5.28 -15.98 -2.29
C TYR A 203 6.56 -15.36 -1.72
N SER A 204 6.70 -14.03 -1.75
CA SER A 204 7.85 -13.34 -1.17
C SER A 204 7.93 -13.61 0.34
N PRO A 205 9.16 -13.75 0.88
CA PRO A 205 9.35 -13.97 2.31
C PRO A 205 8.78 -12.79 3.10
N ARG A 206 8.05 -13.12 4.16
CA ARG A 206 7.49 -12.14 5.07
C ARG A 206 8.58 -11.60 5.99
N LEU A 207 8.49 -10.32 6.30
CA LEU A 207 9.35 -9.68 7.30
C LEU A 207 8.62 -9.69 8.64
N ASP A 208 9.37 -9.81 9.74
CA ASP A 208 8.75 -9.87 11.06
C ASP A 208 8.24 -8.47 11.46
N ILE A 209 9.08 -7.46 11.33
CA ILE A 209 8.78 -6.09 11.72
C ILE A 209 9.21 -5.13 10.59
N ALA A 210 8.48 -4.04 10.40
CA ALA A 210 8.97 -2.88 9.69
C ALA A 210 8.79 -1.60 10.53
N VAL A 211 9.70 -0.65 10.35
CA VAL A 211 9.68 0.67 10.95
C VAL A 211 9.69 1.70 9.83
N HIS A 212 8.78 2.66 9.89
CA HIS A 212 8.71 3.77 8.95
C HIS A 212 8.78 5.10 9.70
N LEU A 213 9.88 5.83 9.51
CA LEU A 213 10.13 7.14 10.10
C LEU A 213 9.85 8.25 9.08
N ARG A 214 8.71 8.93 9.22
CA ARG A 214 8.37 10.10 8.42
C ARG A 214 8.82 11.37 9.13
N ALA A 215 10.08 11.74 8.94
CA ALA A 215 10.67 12.94 9.51
C ALA A 215 10.17 14.23 8.86
N GLN A 216 9.82 14.26 7.58
CA GLN A 216 9.20 15.41 6.88
C GLN A 216 9.69 16.80 7.36
N PHE A 217 11.00 17.05 7.25
CA PHE A 217 11.63 18.34 7.58
C PHE A 217 11.10 19.49 6.71
N HIS A 218 11.25 20.75 7.12
CA HIS A 218 10.65 21.88 6.39
C HIS A 218 11.15 21.95 4.94
N HIS A 219 12.44 21.75 4.76
CA HIS A 219 13.11 21.72 3.46
C HIS A 219 12.69 20.53 2.57
N PHE A 220 12.12 19.48 3.17
CA PHE A 220 11.58 18.32 2.42
C PHE A 220 10.40 18.72 1.53
N GLU A 221 9.48 19.56 2.03
CA GLU A 221 8.33 20.01 1.23
C GLU A 221 8.72 21.08 0.19
N GLN A 222 9.87 21.71 0.37
CA GLN A 222 10.41 22.72 -0.55
C GLN A 222 11.32 22.13 -1.63
N HIS A 223 11.57 20.81 -1.60
CA HIS A 223 12.44 20.12 -2.55
C HIS A 223 13.88 20.67 -2.56
N THR A 224 14.38 21.03 -1.37
CA THR A 224 15.75 21.55 -1.21
C THR A 224 16.79 20.44 -1.44
N ASP A 225 17.98 20.81 -1.91
CA ASP A 225 19.12 19.88 -2.06
C ASP A 225 19.46 19.23 -0.71
N VAL A 226 19.79 17.93 -0.70
CA VAL A 226 20.19 17.19 0.52
C VAL A 226 21.49 17.72 1.14
N ASN A 227 22.27 18.47 0.37
CA ASN A 227 23.50 19.12 0.79
C ASN A 227 23.29 20.57 1.25
N ASP A 228 22.06 21.07 1.23
CA ASP A 228 21.76 22.41 1.70
C ASP A 228 22.12 22.57 3.19
N PRO A 229 22.91 23.60 3.55
CA PRO A 229 23.35 23.77 4.94
C PRO A 229 22.21 23.97 5.94
N ALA A 230 21.13 24.66 5.55
CA ALA A 230 19.98 24.88 6.43
C ALA A 230 19.19 23.59 6.65
N TYR A 231 19.01 22.79 5.60
CA TYR A 231 18.43 21.45 5.72
C TYR A 231 19.26 20.56 6.66
N ARG A 232 20.57 20.46 6.43
CA ARG A 232 21.48 19.68 7.29
C ARG A 232 21.48 20.16 8.73
N GLN A 233 21.39 21.48 8.95
CA GLN A 233 21.26 22.06 10.28
C GLN A 233 19.93 21.66 10.94
N GLU A 234 18.81 21.67 10.21
CA GLU A 234 17.51 21.23 10.73
C GLU A 234 17.55 19.75 11.15
N VAL A 235 18.07 18.88 10.29
CA VAL A 235 18.21 17.44 10.55
C VAL A 235 19.09 17.20 11.78
N SER A 236 20.27 17.84 11.83
CA SER A 236 21.18 17.74 12.97
C SER A 236 20.57 18.28 14.27
N ALA A 237 19.89 19.42 14.22
CA ALA A 237 19.21 19.98 15.39
C ALA A 237 18.13 19.03 15.91
N TRP A 238 17.38 18.38 15.02
CA TRP A 238 16.38 17.39 15.42
C TRP A 238 17.02 16.12 16.00
N LEU A 239 18.07 15.58 15.38
CA LEU A 239 18.78 14.40 15.89
C LEU A 239 19.35 14.61 17.30
N ASN A 240 19.72 15.85 17.63
CA ASN A 240 20.22 16.24 18.96
C ASN A 240 19.12 16.74 19.91
N SER A 241 17.85 16.66 19.51
CA SER A 241 16.72 17.13 20.32
C SER A 241 16.20 16.04 21.26
N SER A 242 15.53 16.46 22.33
CA SER A 242 14.79 15.56 23.22
C SER A 242 13.63 14.83 22.52
N GLU A 243 13.08 15.41 21.45
CA GLU A 243 12.05 14.77 20.64
C GLU A 243 12.61 13.50 19.96
N CYS A 244 13.78 13.60 19.31
CA CYS A 244 14.44 12.46 18.69
C CYS A 244 14.80 11.39 19.73
N GLU A 245 15.43 11.78 20.85
CA GLU A 245 15.77 10.86 21.93
C GLU A 245 14.54 10.08 22.43
N GLN A 246 13.43 10.78 22.64
CA GLN A 246 12.19 10.18 23.06
C GLN A 246 11.60 9.22 22.02
N VAL A 247 11.50 9.65 20.75
CA VAL A 247 10.96 8.82 19.67
C VAL A 247 11.80 7.56 19.47
N PHE A 248 13.12 7.70 19.45
CA PHE A 248 14.06 6.59 19.31
C PHE A 248 13.99 5.65 20.52
N GLY A 249 13.91 6.19 21.74
CA GLY A 249 13.74 5.42 22.96
C GLY A 249 12.46 4.58 22.96
N GLN A 250 11.34 5.17 22.58
CA GLN A 250 10.05 4.47 22.49
C GLN A 250 10.05 3.38 21.43
N LEU A 251 10.53 3.69 20.21
CA LEU A 251 10.65 2.68 19.16
C LEU A 251 11.57 1.53 19.58
N LYS A 252 12.70 1.83 20.22
CA LYS A 252 13.62 0.83 20.74
C LYS A 252 12.95 -0.09 21.76
N GLU A 253 12.23 0.46 22.73
CA GLU A 253 11.51 -0.31 23.75
C GLU A 253 10.50 -1.26 23.10
N GLN A 254 9.69 -0.74 22.18
CA GLN A 254 8.67 -1.50 21.46
C GLN A 254 9.27 -2.60 20.57
N LEU A 255 10.36 -2.29 19.87
CA LEU A 255 11.11 -3.28 19.09
C LEU A 255 11.67 -4.37 20.01
N THR A 256 12.26 -4.00 21.14
CA THR A 256 12.82 -4.96 22.10
C THR A 256 11.74 -5.92 22.62
N GLN A 257 10.56 -5.39 22.96
CA GLN A 257 9.42 -6.19 23.40
C GLN A 257 8.96 -7.15 22.30
N SER A 258 8.74 -6.65 21.08
CA SER A 258 8.27 -7.47 19.95
C SER A 258 9.28 -8.53 19.54
N ILE A 259 10.57 -8.19 19.50
CA ILE A 259 11.64 -9.17 19.23
C ILE A 259 11.61 -10.27 20.29
N THR A 260 11.48 -9.92 21.58
CA THR A 260 11.41 -10.91 22.67
C THR A 260 10.26 -11.89 22.45
N VAL A 261 9.04 -11.38 22.21
CA VAL A 261 7.85 -12.22 21.97
C VAL A 261 8.02 -13.10 20.72
N LEU A 262 8.51 -12.53 19.61
CA LEU A 262 8.71 -13.28 18.37
C LEU A 262 9.75 -14.38 18.54
N ARG A 263 10.79 -14.14 19.33
CA ARG A 263 11.81 -15.13 19.62
C ARG A 263 11.29 -16.28 20.45
N GLU A 264 10.53 -16.00 21.51
CA GLU A 264 9.89 -17.05 22.31
C GLU A 264 9.00 -17.94 21.44
N ALA A 265 8.24 -17.33 20.52
CA ALA A 265 7.42 -18.07 19.56
C ALA A 265 8.25 -18.91 18.58
N LYS A 266 9.37 -18.36 18.05
CA LYS A 266 10.28 -19.07 17.14
C LYS A 266 11.02 -20.21 17.85
N ASP A 267 11.48 -20.00 19.08
CA ASP A 267 12.18 -21.01 19.88
C ASP A 267 11.24 -22.19 20.21
N LYS A 268 9.98 -21.91 20.58
CA LYS A 268 8.96 -22.96 20.78
C LYS A 268 8.71 -23.77 19.51
N SER A 269 8.51 -23.11 18.36
CA SER A 269 8.32 -23.77 17.06
C SER A 269 9.54 -24.61 16.65
N LYS A 270 10.75 -24.15 16.98
CA LYS A 270 12.00 -24.87 16.71
C LYS A 270 12.08 -26.17 17.51
N GLU A 271 11.74 -26.13 18.80
CA GLU A 271 11.71 -27.32 19.66
C GLU A 271 10.73 -28.38 19.12
N GLU A 272 9.57 -27.94 18.64
CA GLU A 272 8.55 -28.79 18.03
C GLU A 272 9.05 -29.41 16.69
N ASN A 273 9.80 -28.64 15.88
CA ASN A 273 10.24 -29.04 14.54
C ASN A 273 11.67 -29.62 14.45
N LYS A 274 12.41 -29.70 15.57
CA LYS A 274 13.81 -30.21 15.64
C LYS A 274 14.78 -29.52 14.67
N LEU A 275 14.58 -28.24 14.38
CA LEU A 275 15.47 -27.47 13.50
C LEU A 275 16.80 -27.16 14.23
N LYS A 276 17.92 -27.07 13.49
CA LYS A 276 19.27 -26.88 14.06
C LYS A 276 19.61 -25.42 14.31
N ASP A 277 19.28 -24.53 13.38
CA ASP A 277 19.61 -23.10 13.47
C ASP A 277 18.44 -22.24 13.94
N ARG A 278 18.75 -21.07 14.52
CA ARG A 278 17.75 -20.08 14.91
C ARG A 278 17.62 -19.06 13.78
N ASP A 279 16.43 -18.96 13.20
CA ASP A 279 16.14 -17.88 12.25
C ASP A 279 16.09 -16.54 13.01
N PRO A 280 16.81 -15.50 12.54
CA PRO A 280 16.77 -14.19 13.17
C PRO A 280 15.40 -13.54 13.00
N VAL A 281 15.14 -12.50 13.79
CA VAL A 281 14.01 -11.59 13.55
C VAL A 281 14.40 -10.60 12.45
N TYR A 282 13.63 -10.54 11.37
CA TYR A 282 13.90 -9.62 10.25
C TYR A 282 13.16 -8.30 10.44
N ILE A 283 13.91 -7.21 10.54
CA ILE A 283 13.38 -5.86 10.74
C ILE A 283 13.67 -5.05 9.49
N TYR A 284 12.65 -4.47 8.87
CA TYR A 284 12.84 -3.46 7.82
C TYR A 284 12.82 -2.05 8.39
N LEU A 285 13.69 -1.18 7.90
CA LEU A 285 13.69 0.23 8.26
C LEU A 285 13.61 1.11 7.01
N ALA A 286 12.56 1.93 6.95
CA ALA A 286 12.37 2.98 5.96
C ALA A 286 12.32 4.35 6.65
N SER A 287 12.85 5.37 5.98
CA SER A 287 12.68 6.76 6.37
C SER A 287 12.70 7.66 5.15
N ASP A 288 12.00 8.78 5.23
CA ASP A 288 12.15 9.88 4.29
C ASP A 288 13.39 10.76 4.61
N ASN A 289 14.31 10.30 5.46
CA ASN A 289 15.62 10.91 5.69
C ASN A 289 16.71 9.86 6.03
N GLU A 290 17.80 9.86 5.25
CA GLU A 290 18.91 8.89 5.42
C GLU A 290 19.68 9.07 6.72
N ASP A 291 19.96 10.31 7.14
CA ASP A 291 20.68 10.57 8.40
C ASP A 291 19.88 10.09 9.62
N VAL A 292 18.55 10.26 9.59
CA VAL A 292 17.63 9.74 10.61
C VAL A 292 17.62 8.22 10.60
N LYS A 293 17.60 7.60 9.42
CA LYS A 293 17.67 6.15 9.25
C LYS A 293 18.99 5.60 9.81
N ASP A 294 20.12 6.23 9.49
CA ASP A 294 21.45 5.86 9.98
C ASP A 294 21.59 6.02 11.49
N ALA A 295 21.15 7.14 12.04
CA ALA A 295 21.16 7.38 13.48
C ALA A 295 20.33 6.33 14.23
N PHE A 296 19.16 5.95 13.69
CA PHE A 296 18.32 4.92 14.30
C PHE A 296 18.97 3.53 14.22
N VAL A 297 19.57 3.15 13.09
CA VAL A 297 20.32 1.88 12.98
C VAL A 297 21.51 1.86 13.93
N TYR A 298 22.26 2.95 14.05
CA TYR A 298 23.38 3.07 14.98
C TYR A 298 22.92 2.88 16.43
N MET A 299 21.80 3.49 16.81
CA MET A 299 21.20 3.33 18.15
C MET A 299 20.77 1.88 18.42
N LEU A 300 20.14 1.21 17.45
CA LEU A 300 19.81 -0.21 17.55
C LEU A 300 21.09 -1.07 17.67
N GLY A 301 22.14 -0.68 16.94
CA GLY A 301 23.42 -1.38 16.93
C GLY A 301 24.17 -1.35 18.26
N ASN A 302 24.08 -0.24 18.97
CA ASN A 302 24.64 -0.10 20.31
C ASN A 302 23.83 -0.85 21.39
N THR A 303 22.72 -1.50 21.02
CA THR A 303 21.89 -2.28 21.94
C THR A 303 22.18 -3.76 21.76
N THR A 304 23.08 -4.30 22.60
CA THR A 304 23.58 -5.69 22.54
C THR A 304 22.49 -6.78 22.47
N ASN A 305 21.30 -6.54 23.03
CA ASN A 305 20.19 -7.50 23.01
C ASN A 305 19.43 -7.58 21.68
N ILE A 306 19.45 -6.53 20.86
CA ILE A 306 18.69 -6.47 19.60
C ILE A 306 19.48 -7.13 18.48
N LEU A 307 20.73 -6.72 18.26
CA LEU A 307 21.54 -7.25 17.15
C LEU A 307 21.94 -8.72 17.30
N THR A 308 21.94 -9.26 18.51
CA THR A 308 22.19 -10.68 18.74
C THR A 308 21.10 -11.58 18.16
N HIS A 309 19.93 -11.02 17.86
CA HIS A 309 18.75 -11.81 17.51
C HIS A 309 17.94 -11.27 16.34
N ALA A 310 18.31 -10.10 15.82
CA ALA A 310 17.62 -9.45 14.72
C ALA A 310 18.59 -9.01 13.63
N LEU A 311 18.12 -9.07 12.39
CA LEU A 311 18.78 -8.50 11.23
C LEU A 311 17.98 -7.29 10.76
N VAL A 312 18.65 -6.13 10.67
CA VAL A 312 18.03 -4.88 10.24
C VAL A 312 18.31 -4.68 8.75
N MET A 313 17.29 -4.87 7.93
CA MET A 313 17.29 -4.59 6.50
C MET A 313 16.91 -3.14 6.22
N ARG A 314 17.55 -2.54 5.22
CA ARG A 314 17.17 -1.24 4.65
C ARG A 314 17.69 -1.11 3.23
N VAL A 315 17.15 -0.14 2.50
CA VAL A 315 17.80 0.37 1.28
C VAL A 315 18.77 1.47 1.69
N ASP A 316 20.00 1.40 1.23
CA ASP A 316 21.02 2.44 1.36
C ASP A 316 20.96 3.35 0.13
N SER A 317 20.43 4.55 0.30
CA SER A 317 20.19 5.48 -0.81
C SER A 317 21.04 6.73 -0.66
N GLN A 318 21.51 7.29 -1.78
CA GLN A 318 22.32 8.52 -1.74
C GLN A 318 21.47 9.78 -1.47
N SER A 319 20.16 9.70 -1.71
CA SER A 319 19.24 10.82 -1.53
C SER A 319 17.80 10.33 -1.43
N ILE A 320 16.96 11.07 -0.73
CA ILE A 320 15.54 10.72 -0.59
C ILE A 320 14.82 11.07 -1.88
N TYR A 321 14.18 10.07 -2.47
CA TYR A 321 13.37 10.28 -3.65
C TYR A 321 11.98 10.78 -3.30
N HIS A 322 11.72 12.06 -3.59
CA HIS A 322 10.36 12.60 -3.52
C HIS A 322 9.73 12.62 -4.90
N ILE A 323 8.53 12.03 -5.02
CA ILE A 323 7.94 11.85 -6.34
C ILE A 323 7.47 13.15 -7.01
N LYS A 324 7.24 14.21 -6.21
CA LYS A 324 7.03 15.57 -6.75
C LYS A 324 8.24 16.05 -7.58
N ASN A 325 9.45 15.53 -7.32
CA ASN A 325 10.65 15.86 -8.09
C ASN A 325 10.69 15.22 -9.48
N MET A 326 9.89 14.17 -9.74
CA MET A 326 9.87 13.49 -11.04
C MET A 326 9.50 14.43 -12.19
N LEU A 327 8.58 15.36 -11.93
CA LEU A 327 8.05 16.28 -12.93
C LEU A 327 8.97 17.49 -13.14
N HIS A 328 9.82 17.86 -12.16
CA HIS A 328 10.58 19.11 -12.20
C HIS A 328 12.04 18.99 -12.65
N ASN A 329 12.73 17.88 -12.38
CA ASN A 329 14.15 17.75 -12.73
C ASN A 329 14.32 16.78 -13.89
N SER A 330 14.78 17.20 -15.08
CA SER A 330 14.90 16.36 -16.28
C SER A 330 16.12 15.41 -16.31
N ASN A 331 17.01 15.44 -15.30
CA ASN A 331 18.18 14.55 -15.27
C ASN A 331 17.77 13.10 -14.94
N VAL A 332 17.87 12.24 -15.95
CA VAL A 332 17.23 10.91 -16.04
C VAL A 332 17.87 9.83 -15.15
N GLN A 333 19.17 9.94 -14.81
CA GLN A 333 19.87 8.88 -14.07
C GLN A 333 19.56 8.83 -12.57
N SER A 334 19.37 9.97 -11.90
CA SER A 334 18.96 10.00 -10.48
C SER A 334 17.48 9.65 -10.28
N LYS A 335 16.67 9.64 -11.36
CA LYS A 335 15.24 9.29 -11.29
C LYS A 335 14.96 7.82 -11.07
N ALA A 336 15.74 6.96 -11.72
CA ALA A 336 15.48 5.52 -11.72
C ALA A 336 15.90 4.86 -10.41
N GLU A 337 17.03 5.28 -9.83
CA GLU A 337 17.52 4.76 -8.55
C GLU A 337 16.56 5.10 -7.42
N GLY A 338 16.19 6.37 -7.28
CA GLY A 338 15.32 6.80 -6.20
C GLY A 338 13.90 6.23 -6.26
N LEU A 339 13.32 6.04 -7.46
CA LEU A 339 12.01 5.42 -7.56
C LEU A 339 12.05 3.93 -7.18
N LEU A 340 13.10 3.21 -7.58
CA LEU A 340 13.27 1.80 -7.21
C LEU A 340 13.34 1.65 -5.69
N ASP A 341 14.12 2.51 -5.04
CA ASP A 341 14.28 2.52 -3.59
C ASP A 341 12.94 2.81 -2.89
N LEU A 342 12.17 3.80 -3.37
CA LEU A 342 10.83 4.11 -2.87
C LEU A 342 9.83 2.95 -3.06
N VAL A 343 9.85 2.30 -4.22
CA VAL A 343 8.98 1.14 -4.50
C VAL A 343 9.36 -0.03 -3.62
N PHE A 344 10.66 -0.26 -3.40
CA PHE A 344 11.13 -1.30 -2.50
C PHE A 344 10.76 -1.02 -1.05
N ASP A 345 10.88 0.23 -0.58
CA ASP A 345 10.42 0.65 0.75
C ASP A 345 8.95 0.29 0.97
N TRP A 346 8.08 0.67 0.03
CA TRP A 346 6.66 0.36 0.10
C TRP A 346 6.40 -1.15 0.11
N TYR A 347 7.11 -1.88 -0.77
CA TYR A 347 6.95 -3.32 -0.91
C TYR A 347 7.37 -4.07 0.36
N ALA A 348 8.52 -3.74 0.93
CA ALA A 348 9.01 -4.33 2.17
C ALA A 348 8.07 -4.05 3.36
N LEU A 349 7.51 -2.83 3.46
CA LEU A 349 6.46 -2.51 4.43
C LEU A 349 5.22 -3.40 4.24
N SER A 350 4.83 -3.68 3.00
CA SER A 350 3.67 -4.55 2.71
C SER A 350 3.93 -6.03 3.03
N LEU A 351 5.20 -6.43 3.14
CA LEU A 351 5.62 -7.78 3.52
C LEU A 351 5.80 -7.96 5.03
N ALA A 352 5.72 -6.90 5.82
CA ALA A 352 5.91 -6.96 7.26
C ALA A 352 4.66 -7.46 8.01
N ASN A 353 4.87 -8.25 9.06
CA ASN A 353 3.80 -8.72 9.95
C ASN A 353 3.34 -7.64 10.93
N THR A 354 4.27 -6.78 11.36
CA THR A 354 4.00 -5.63 12.21
C THR A 354 4.68 -4.40 11.61
N VAL A 355 3.97 -3.27 11.56
CA VAL A 355 4.54 -2.00 11.10
C VAL A 355 4.46 -0.98 12.22
N TYR A 356 5.59 -0.43 12.62
CA TYR A 356 5.69 0.74 13.48
C TYR A 356 5.86 1.98 12.62
N ALA A 357 4.94 2.93 12.74
CA ALA A 357 5.01 4.18 11.99
C ALA A 357 5.12 5.37 12.94
N TRP A 358 6.02 6.28 12.62
CA TRP A 358 6.14 7.58 13.26
C TRP A 358 6.10 8.69 12.21
N ARG A 359 5.55 9.85 12.61
CA ARG A 359 5.49 11.04 11.78
C ARG A 359 5.78 12.30 12.58
N LYS A 360 6.76 13.09 12.14
CA LYS A 360 7.07 14.42 12.69
C LYS A 360 5.87 15.36 12.57
N GLY A 361 5.68 16.21 13.57
CA GLY A 361 4.56 17.15 13.62
C GLY A 361 3.27 16.57 14.20
N GLY A 362 3.28 15.31 14.66
CA GLY A 362 2.26 14.78 15.58
C GLY A 362 0.84 14.68 15.03
N THR A 363 0.64 14.67 13.71
CA THR A 363 -0.71 14.46 13.18
C THR A 363 -1.20 13.07 13.56
N ASN A 364 -2.45 12.93 14.00
CA ASN A 364 -3.07 11.64 14.32
C ASN A 364 -3.24 10.69 13.11
N MET A 365 -2.59 10.95 11.97
CA MET A 365 -2.76 10.18 10.74
C MET A 365 -1.45 9.52 10.30
N ILE A 366 -1.51 8.21 10.04
CA ILE A 366 -0.44 7.49 9.34
C ILE A 366 -0.27 8.08 7.93
N SER A 367 0.95 8.08 7.40
CA SER A 367 1.18 8.28 5.97
C SER A 367 0.33 7.36 5.09
N SER A 368 -0.30 7.88 4.04
CA SER A 368 -1.00 7.08 3.02
C SER A 368 -0.11 5.98 2.40
N PHE A 369 1.21 6.22 2.38
CA PHE A 369 2.23 5.25 1.98
C PHE A 369 2.23 4.01 2.88
N VAL A 370 2.28 4.18 4.20
CA VAL A 370 2.26 3.06 5.15
C VAL A 370 0.87 2.44 5.24
N GLN A 371 -0.21 3.23 5.21
CA GLN A 371 -1.58 2.71 5.25
C GLN A 371 -1.85 1.76 4.08
N SER A 372 -1.44 2.13 2.86
CA SER A 372 -1.65 1.28 1.68
C SER A 372 -0.81 0.00 1.75
N ALA A 373 0.44 0.08 2.22
CA ALA A 373 1.29 -1.10 2.42
C ALA A 373 0.69 -2.06 3.47
N GLN A 374 0.20 -1.50 4.58
CA GLN A 374 -0.49 -2.24 5.64
C GLN A 374 -1.75 -2.95 5.11
N LYS A 375 -2.56 -2.27 4.31
CA LYS A 375 -3.79 -2.85 3.75
C LYS A 375 -3.50 -4.03 2.82
N LEU A 376 -2.43 -3.97 2.01
CA LEU A 376 -1.97 -5.11 1.23
C LEU A 376 -1.47 -6.27 2.12
N SER A 377 -0.77 -5.97 3.21
CA SER A 377 -0.25 -6.99 4.12
C SER A 377 -1.37 -7.75 4.86
N GLY A 378 -2.53 -7.11 5.04
CA GLY A 378 -3.65 -7.64 5.82
C GLY A 378 -3.37 -7.66 7.32
N ARG A 379 -2.47 -6.80 7.80
CA ARG A 379 -2.08 -6.69 9.22
C ARG A 379 -2.42 -5.31 9.78
N LEU A 380 -2.35 -5.18 11.10
CA LEU A 380 -2.54 -3.89 11.79
C LEU A 380 -1.20 -3.17 11.93
N ALA A 381 -1.18 -1.86 11.66
CA ALA A 381 -0.05 -1.00 12.00
C ALA A 381 -0.20 -0.45 13.42
N CYS A 382 0.93 -0.34 14.10
CA CYS A 382 1.03 0.37 15.37
C CYS A 382 1.63 1.76 15.12
N ILE A 383 1.04 2.79 15.73
CA ILE A 383 1.48 4.17 15.50
C ILE A 383 2.04 4.75 16.79
N ILE A 384 3.13 5.49 16.64
CA ILE A 384 3.71 6.30 17.70
C ILE A 384 3.38 7.76 17.41
N TYR A 385 2.59 8.40 18.28
CA TYR A 385 2.22 9.80 18.16
C TYR A 385 2.92 10.63 19.23
N GLY A 386 3.91 11.42 18.84
CA GLY A 386 4.68 12.22 19.80
C GLY A 386 5.23 11.30 20.91
N THR A 387 4.66 11.42 22.11
CA THR A 387 5.04 10.67 23.31
C THR A 387 4.13 9.47 23.63
N GLU A 388 3.06 9.22 22.88
CA GLU A 388 2.08 8.17 23.17
C GLU A 388 2.05 7.10 22.08
N PHE A 389 2.04 5.84 22.51
CA PHE A 389 1.84 4.69 21.63
C PHE A 389 0.34 4.39 21.48
N ARG A 390 -0.16 4.35 20.25
CA ARG A 390 -1.55 3.96 19.97
C ARG A 390 -1.59 2.88 18.90
N VAL A 391 -2.22 1.76 19.24
CA VAL A 391 -2.62 0.79 18.22
C VAL A 391 -3.77 1.40 17.45
N HIS A 392 -3.54 1.71 16.17
CA HIS A 392 -4.62 2.19 15.33
C HIS A 392 -5.49 1.00 14.93
N LYS A 393 -6.51 0.75 15.75
CA LYS A 393 -7.65 -0.06 15.32
C LYS A 393 -8.52 0.88 14.50
N GLU A 394 -8.52 0.73 13.18
CA GLU A 394 -9.61 1.29 12.37
C GLU A 394 -10.91 0.79 13.01
N HIS A 395 -11.75 1.71 13.46
CA HIS A 395 -13.03 1.39 14.05
C HIS A 395 -13.92 0.84 12.94
N THR A 396 -13.98 -0.49 12.81
CA THR A 396 -15.07 -1.17 12.12
C THR A 396 -16.35 -1.00 12.94
N HIS A 397 -16.94 0.20 12.88
CA HIS A 397 -18.33 0.42 13.27
C HIS A 397 -19.23 -0.24 12.22
N VAL A 398 -19.35 -1.56 12.27
CA VAL A 398 -20.51 -2.24 11.70
C VAL A 398 -21.61 -2.19 12.77
N HIS A 399 -22.35 -1.08 12.81
CA HIS A 399 -23.69 -1.10 13.39
C HIS A 399 -24.59 -1.90 12.46
N MET A 400 -24.49 -3.23 12.50
CA MET A 400 -25.56 -4.09 12.03
C MET A 400 -26.72 -3.91 13.01
N HIS A 401 -27.72 -3.12 12.62
CA HIS A 401 -29.05 -3.20 13.22
C HIS A 401 -29.55 -4.63 13.03
N ALA A 402 -29.39 -5.46 14.06
CA ALA A 402 -30.01 -6.77 14.13
C ALA A 402 -31.53 -6.57 14.20
N HIS A 403 -32.22 -6.74 13.08
CA HIS A 403 -33.63 -7.10 13.11
C HIS A 403 -33.74 -8.56 13.54
N VAL A 404 -34.08 -8.73 14.82
CA VAL A 404 -34.48 -9.99 15.43
C VAL A 404 -35.78 -10.44 14.75
N HIS A 405 -35.71 -11.50 13.95
CA HIS A 405 -36.88 -12.32 13.62
C HIS A 405 -36.70 -13.70 14.26
N THR A 406 -37.40 -13.83 15.38
CA THR A 406 -38.06 -15.01 15.97
C THR A 406 -37.66 -16.39 15.45
N LEU A 407 -36.92 -17.13 16.29
CA LEU A 407 -36.80 -18.59 16.27
C LEU A 407 -38.17 -19.25 16.49
N MET A 408 -38.62 -20.07 15.54
CA MET A 408 -39.58 -21.15 15.82
C MET A 408 -38.79 -22.42 16.17
N HIS A 409 -38.95 -22.86 17.42
CA HIS A 409 -38.56 -24.18 17.88
C HIS A 409 -39.31 -25.27 17.10
N THR A 410 -38.58 -26.21 16.51
CA THR A 410 -39.11 -27.55 16.19
C THR A 410 -38.34 -28.59 16.99
N HIS A 411 -39.09 -29.29 17.85
CA HIS A 411 -38.65 -30.43 18.63
C HIS A 411 -38.25 -31.60 17.73
N ILE A 412 -37.05 -32.14 17.93
CA ILE A 412 -36.65 -33.46 17.44
C ILE A 412 -36.84 -34.44 18.60
N HIS A 413 -37.75 -35.40 18.45
CA HIS A 413 -37.88 -36.56 19.34
C HIS A 413 -36.78 -37.59 19.06
N PRO A 414 -36.23 -38.27 20.08
CA PRO A 414 -35.35 -39.41 19.88
C PRO A 414 -36.19 -40.67 19.64
N ARG A 415 -35.86 -41.45 18.62
CA ARG A 415 -36.29 -42.85 18.49
C ARG A 415 -35.19 -43.76 19.01
N HIS A 416 -35.51 -44.58 20.00
CA HIS A 416 -34.86 -45.86 20.23
C HIS A 416 -35.93 -46.96 20.13
N ASN A 417 -35.52 -48.03 19.44
CA ASN A 417 -36.20 -49.30 19.10
C ASN A 417 -37.26 -49.25 17.99
#